data_AF-A0A923QGM6-F1
#
_entry.id   AF-A0A923QGM6-F1
#
_cell.length_a   1.000
_cell.length_b   1.000
_cell.length_c   1.000
_cell.angle_alpha   90.00
_cell.angle_beta   90.00
_cell.angle_gamma   90.00
#
_symmetry.space_group_name_H-M   'P 1'
#
loop_
_entity.id
_entity.type
_entity.pdbx_description
1 polymer ?
#
loop_
_entity_poly.entity_id
_entity_poly.type
_entity_poly.pdbx_seq_one_letter_code
_entity_poly.pdbx_strand_id
1 'polypeptide(L)'
;LGEKEYLGKNRPPFFNEVANIPLIIGAPRNAGITPRHEPALTQTIDLMPTFLDLFKQPIPPEVTGRSLLPLMRGEVKTVREEGAVFGQFGAAINYTDGRYTYFLYPSQPFETDLFQYTLMPSHMRTFFEASEMEGATLLDTLAFTRGYPVMRLPVRADGKANMTRRYPLLEAQTALYDLHKDPQQRHPVNDPALEQQMRDAVTALLRANEAPAEIFARYGLQEAVPA
;
A
#
# COMPACT_ATOMS: atom_id res chain seq x y z
N LEU A 1 -18.14 0.60 -12.12
CA LEU A 1 -17.71 1.29 -13.36
C LEU A 1 -18.70 2.42 -13.59
N GLY A 2 -18.27 3.68 -13.43
CA GLY A 2 -19.09 4.89 -13.59
C GLY A 2 -19.33 5.67 -12.29
N GLU A 3 -19.04 5.08 -11.14
CA GLU A 3 -19.13 5.76 -9.85
C GLU A 3 -18.16 6.96 -9.84
N LYS A 4 -18.67 8.10 -9.36
CA LYS A 4 -17.94 9.39 -9.38
C LYS A 4 -17.47 9.79 -10.79
N GLU A 5 -18.20 9.37 -11.82
CA GLU A 5 -17.90 9.64 -13.23
C GLU A 5 -16.57 9.05 -13.73
N TYR A 6 -15.99 8.13 -12.96
CA TYR A 6 -14.73 7.48 -13.27
C TYR A 6 -14.89 6.12 -13.95
N LEU A 7 -13.99 5.86 -14.91
CA LEU A 7 -13.87 4.58 -15.60
C LEU A 7 -12.46 4.02 -15.43
N GLY A 8 -12.36 2.71 -15.22
CA GLY A 8 -11.10 1.99 -15.09
C GLY A 8 -10.53 1.98 -13.66
N LYS A 9 -9.23 1.68 -13.57
CA LYS A 9 -8.44 1.61 -12.33
C LYS A 9 -7.16 2.43 -12.51
N ASN A 10 -6.44 2.71 -11.42
CA ASN A 10 -5.09 3.30 -11.42
C ASN A 10 -4.97 4.74 -11.96
N ARG A 11 -6.09 5.43 -12.23
CA ARG A 11 -6.13 6.87 -12.54
C ARG A 11 -6.95 7.64 -11.52
N PRO A 12 -8.17 7.21 -11.18
CA PRO A 12 -8.91 7.86 -10.10
C PRO A 12 -8.23 7.60 -8.75
N PRO A 13 -8.55 8.40 -7.71
CA PRO A 13 -8.21 8.05 -6.34
C PRO A 13 -8.70 6.64 -6.00
N PHE A 14 -7.97 5.94 -5.13
CA PHE A 14 -8.30 4.58 -4.70
C PHE A 14 -9.45 4.57 -3.68
N PHE A 15 -10.61 5.06 -4.11
CA PHE A 15 -11.86 4.92 -3.38
C PHE A 15 -12.21 3.44 -3.16
N ASN A 16 -13.15 3.17 -2.26
CA ASN A 16 -13.59 1.82 -1.91
C ASN A 16 -14.06 1.01 -3.12
N GLU A 17 -14.60 1.65 -4.17
CA GLU A 17 -14.98 0.97 -5.41
C GLU A 17 -13.78 0.29 -6.11
N VAL A 18 -12.55 0.73 -5.82
CA VAL A 18 -11.30 0.17 -6.35
C VAL A 18 -10.55 -0.65 -5.29
N ALA A 19 -10.47 -0.13 -4.05
CA ALA A 19 -9.61 -0.68 -3.00
C ALA A 19 -10.30 -1.75 -2.13
N ASN A 20 -11.60 -1.64 -1.88
CA ASN A 20 -12.34 -2.59 -1.04
C ASN A 20 -12.82 -3.78 -1.89
N ILE A 21 -11.93 -4.75 -2.07
CA ILE A 21 -12.18 -5.94 -2.89
C ILE A 21 -12.87 -7.05 -2.08
N PRO A 22 -13.74 -7.86 -2.70
CA PRO A 22 -14.41 -8.96 -2.00
C PRO A 22 -13.41 -10.07 -1.64
N LEU A 23 -13.52 -10.58 -0.40
CA LEU A 23 -12.85 -11.79 0.07
C LEU A 23 -13.90 -12.75 0.65
N ILE A 24 -14.00 -13.94 0.08
CA ILE A 24 -14.89 -15.01 0.56
C ILE A 24 -14.04 -16.25 0.80
N ILE A 25 -14.08 -16.78 2.03
CA ILE A 25 -13.33 -17.98 2.41
C ILE A 25 -14.32 -19.10 2.78
N GLY A 26 -14.33 -20.17 2.00
CA GLY A 26 -15.14 -21.35 2.26
C GLY A 26 -14.37 -22.40 3.06
N ALA A 27 -14.65 -22.53 4.36
CA ALA A 27 -14.08 -23.58 5.18
C ALA A 27 -14.91 -24.88 5.13
N PRO A 28 -14.29 -26.07 5.22
CA PRO A 28 -15.02 -27.33 5.39
C PRO A 28 -15.95 -27.30 6.61
N ARG A 29 -17.10 -28.00 6.55
CA ARG A 29 -18.08 -28.00 7.65
C ARG A 29 -17.51 -28.47 8.99
N ASN A 30 -16.51 -29.34 8.96
CA ASN A 30 -15.84 -29.89 10.15
C ASN A 30 -14.63 -29.05 10.62
N ALA A 31 -14.39 -27.87 10.03
CA ALA A 31 -13.27 -27.00 10.40
C ALA A 31 -13.49 -26.23 11.72
N GLY A 32 -14.68 -26.31 12.33
CA GLY A 32 -15.02 -25.56 13.55
C GLY A 32 -15.15 -24.05 13.33
N ILE A 33 -15.31 -23.61 12.08
CA ILE A 33 -15.43 -22.20 11.70
C ILE A 33 -16.89 -21.91 11.37
N THR A 34 -17.49 -21.02 12.14
CA THR A 34 -18.88 -20.57 11.92
C THR A 34 -18.93 -19.55 10.78
N PRO A 35 -19.73 -19.78 9.73
CA PRO A 35 -19.95 -18.80 8.67
C PRO A 35 -20.50 -17.49 9.23
N ARG A 36 -19.87 -16.37 8.89
CA ARG A 36 -20.30 -15.02 9.30
C ARG A 36 -19.75 -13.96 8.37
N HIS A 37 -20.29 -12.74 8.50
CA HIS A 37 -19.63 -11.55 8.00
C HIS A 37 -18.55 -11.12 9.00
N GLU A 38 -17.34 -10.86 8.52
CA GLU A 38 -16.20 -10.44 9.34
C GLU A 38 -15.80 -9.01 8.96
N PRO A 39 -16.04 -8.01 9.85
CA PRO A 39 -15.74 -6.60 9.56
C PRO A 39 -14.26 -6.23 9.75
N ALA A 40 -13.42 -7.12 10.28
CA ALA A 40 -12.01 -6.82 10.50
C ALA A 40 -11.26 -6.48 9.19
N LEU A 41 -10.31 -5.54 9.28
CA LEU A 41 -9.45 -5.19 8.16
C LEU A 41 -8.56 -6.37 7.76
N THR A 42 -8.50 -6.62 6.46
CA THR A 42 -7.64 -7.62 5.82
C THR A 42 -6.99 -7.03 4.58
N GLN A 43 -5.90 -7.63 4.12
CA GLN A 43 -5.21 -7.28 2.87
C GLN A 43 -4.91 -8.53 2.06
N THR A 44 -4.73 -8.40 0.74
CA THR A 44 -4.38 -9.54 -0.12
C THR A 44 -3.10 -10.25 0.32
N ILE A 45 -2.15 -9.51 0.92
CA ILE A 45 -0.90 -10.06 1.46
C ILE A 45 -1.11 -11.00 2.64
N ASP A 46 -2.29 -11.01 3.27
CA ASP A 46 -2.66 -11.90 4.37
C ASP A 46 -2.95 -13.33 3.91
N LEU A 47 -3.27 -13.53 2.62
CA LEU A 47 -3.60 -14.84 2.09
C LEU A 47 -2.42 -15.80 2.18
N MET A 48 -1.22 -15.35 1.81
CA MET A 48 -0.02 -16.20 1.83
C MET A 48 0.32 -16.73 3.23
N PRO A 49 0.47 -15.91 4.29
CA PRO A 49 0.71 -16.42 5.64
C PRO A 49 -0.47 -17.24 6.18
N THR A 50 -1.71 -16.94 5.77
CA THR A 50 -2.87 -17.78 6.12
C THR A 50 -2.73 -19.19 5.55
N PHE A 51 -2.28 -19.34 4.31
CA PHE A 51 -2.05 -20.66 3.72
C PHE A 51 -0.88 -21.39 4.39
N LEU A 52 0.23 -20.70 4.66
CA LEU A 52 1.36 -21.31 5.37
C LEU A 52 0.94 -21.82 6.76
N ASP A 53 0.24 -21.00 7.54
CA ASP A 53 -0.30 -21.38 8.86
C ASP A 53 -1.26 -22.58 8.76
N LEU A 54 -2.17 -22.58 7.77
CA LEU A 54 -3.09 -23.68 7.51
C LEU A 54 -2.36 -25.01 7.27
N PHE A 55 -1.26 -24.99 6.52
CA PHE A 55 -0.43 -26.15 6.23
C PHE A 55 0.70 -26.37 7.25
N LYS A 56 0.69 -25.63 8.37
CA LYS A 56 1.70 -25.70 9.44
C LYS A 56 3.12 -25.51 8.92
N GLN A 57 3.28 -24.67 7.91
CA GLN A 57 4.57 -24.28 7.35
C GLN A 57 5.10 -23.04 8.05
N PRO A 58 6.42 -22.89 8.20
CA PRO A 58 7.01 -21.69 8.77
C PRO A 58 6.70 -20.47 7.89
N ILE A 59 6.24 -19.38 8.51
CA ILE A 59 6.06 -18.09 7.85
C ILE A 59 7.43 -17.38 7.84
N PRO A 60 7.97 -16.98 6.67
CA PRO A 60 9.22 -16.24 6.61
C PRO A 60 9.13 -14.93 7.41
N PRO A 61 10.22 -14.51 8.10
CA PRO A 61 10.20 -13.32 8.94
C PRO A 61 9.96 -12.01 8.17
N GLU A 62 10.21 -12.00 6.85
CA GLU A 62 10.01 -10.84 5.98
C GLU A 62 8.54 -10.63 5.59
N VAL A 63 7.66 -11.57 5.94
CA VAL A 63 6.23 -11.47 5.62
C VAL A 63 5.54 -10.46 6.53
N THR A 64 4.98 -9.42 5.92
CA THR A 64 4.20 -8.38 6.61
C THR A 64 2.68 -8.63 6.60
N GLY A 65 2.25 -9.67 5.89
CA GLY A 65 0.90 -10.23 5.99
C GLY A 65 0.69 -10.95 7.32
N ARG A 66 -0.57 -11.10 7.73
CA ARG A 66 -0.95 -11.78 8.97
C ARG A 66 -1.92 -12.92 8.66
N SER A 67 -1.73 -14.07 9.31
CA SER A 67 -2.65 -15.20 9.15
C SER A 67 -4.05 -14.80 9.61
N LEU A 68 -5.05 -15.10 8.79
CA LEU A 68 -6.46 -14.87 9.09
C LEU A 68 -7.06 -16.03 9.88
N LEU A 69 -6.34 -17.13 10.15
CA LEU A 69 -6.90 -18.28 10.87
C LEU A 69 -7.38 -17.93 12.29
N PRO A 70 -6.63 -17.18 13.13
CA PRO A 70 -7.11 -16.78 14.45
C PRO A 70 -8.39 -15.95 14.37
N LEU A 71 -8.46 -15.05 13.37
CA LEU A 71 -9.66 -14.27 13.09
C LEU A 71 -10.81 -15.20 12.71
N MET A 72 -10.63 -16.09 11.73
CA MET A 72 -11.67 -17.02 11.27
C MET A 72 -12.22 -17.91 12.41
N ARG A 73 -11.35 -18.33 13.33
CA ARG A 73 -11.71 -19.11 14.53
C ARG A 73 -12.36 -18.29 15.65
N GLY A 74 -12.38 -16.96 15.53
CA GLY A 74 -12.93 -16.05 16.54
C GLY A 74 -12.04 -15.88 17.77
N GLU A 75 -10.75 -16.21 17.65
CA GLU A 75 -9.75 -16.09 18.72
C GLU A 75 -9.32 -14.63 18.93
N VAL A 76 -9.38 -13.82 17.86
CA VAL A 76 -9.06 -12.39 17.86
C VAL A 76 -10.14 -11.60 17.15
N LYS A 77 -10.29 -10.31 17.49
CA LYS A 77 -11.23 -9.38 16.83
C LYS A 77 -10.66 -8.71 15.58
N THR A 78 -9.34 -8.56 15.53
CA THR A 78 -8.63 -7.98 14.41
C THR A 78 -7.27 -8.64 14.33
N VAL A 79 -6.74 -8.69 13.11
CA VAL A 79 -5.33 -9.01 12.90
C VAL A 79 -4.52 -7.75 12.61
N ARG A 80 -5.13 -6.56 12.45
CA ARG A 80 -4.48 -5.29 12.10
C ARG A 80 -5.01 -4.18 13.00
N GLU A 81 -4.33 -3.93 14.11
CA GLU A 81 -4.70 -2.88 15.07
C GLU A 81 -4.26 -1.50 14.60
N GLU A 82 -3.13 -1.45 13.90
CA GLU A 82 -2.49 -0.23 13.40
C GLU A 82 -3.06 0.28 12.07
N GLY A 83 -4.06 -0.41 11.50
CA GLY A 83 -4.63 -0.11 10.18
C GLY A 83 -3.89 -0.77 9.02
N ALA A 84 -4.16 -0.28 7.81
CA ALA A 84 -3.62 -0.81 6.57
C ALA A 84 -3.22 0.32 5.61
N VAL A 85 -2.03 0.17 4.99
CA VAL A 85 -1.61 1.01 3.85
C VAL A 85 -1.90 0.31 2.52
N PHE A 86 -2.32 1.08 1.54
CA PHE A 86 -2.60 0.62 0.17
C PHE A 86 -2.37 1.74 -0.83
N GLY A 87 -2.26 1.43 -2.11
CA GLY A 87 -2.13 2.45 -3.14
C GLY A 87 -1.34 1.97 -4.34
N GLN A 88 -0.74 2.94 -5.02
CA GLN A 88 -0.01 2.73 -6.26
C GLN A 88 1.36 3.40 -6.18
N PHE A 89 2.38 2.72 -6.67
CA PHE A 89 3.76 3.20 -6.68
C PHE A 89 3.86 4.63 -7.27
N GLY A 90 4.44 5.54 -6.49
CA GLY A 90 4.63 6.96 -6.82
C GLY A 90 3.38 7.86 -6.71
N ALA A 91 2.19 7.28 -6.57
CA ALA A 91 0.91 8.00 -6.45
C ALA A 91 0.58 8.27 -4.97
N ALA A 92 -0.70 8.28 -4.57
CA ALA A 92 -1.05 8.42 -3.16
C ALA A 92 -0.62 7.20 -2.34
N ILE A 93 -0.09 7.46 -1.14
CA ILE A 93 -0.06 6.49 -0.04
C ILE A 93 -1.41 6.60 0.65
N ASN A 94 -2.22 5.55 0.58
CA ASN A 94 -3.51 5.53 1.25
C ASN A 94 -3.43 4.75 2.55
N TYR A 95 -4.22 5.14 3.53
CA TYR A 95 -4.32 4.51 4.83
C TYR A 95 -5.78 4.32 5.24
N THR A 96 -6.09 3.25 5.96
CA THR A 96 -7.36 3.12 6.66
C THR A 96 -7.22 2.35 7.98
N ASP A 97 -7.97 2.78 8.99
CA ASP A 97 -8.18 2.05 10.27
C ASP A 97 -9.53 1.30 10.30
N GLY A 98 -10.26 1.31 9.18
CA GLY A 98 -11.60 0.71 9.03
C GLY A 98 -12.74 1.69 9.26
N ARG A 99 -12.48 2.83 9.91
CA ARG A 99 -13.43 3.94 10.03
C ARG A 99 -13.05 5.11 9.15
N TYR A 100 -11.80 5.54 9.20
CA TYR A 100 -11.28 6.62 8.39
C TYR A 100 -10.46 6.07 7.23
N THR A 101 -10.47 6.78 6.11
CA THR A 101 -9.56 6.51 4.99
C THR A 101 -8.91 7.82 4.56
N TYR A 102 -7.59 7.79 4.45
CA TYR A 102 -6.74 8.95 4.18
C TYR A 102 -5.93 8.70 2.93
N PHE A 103 -6.00 9.62 1.97
CA PHE A 103 -5.24 9.60 0.73
C PHE A 103 -4.16 10.66 0.83
N LEU A 104 -2.91 10.26 1.05
CA LEU A 104 -1.78 11.18 1.14
C LEU A 104 -1.05 11.24 -0.20
N TYR A 105 -1.23 12.34 -0.93
CA TYR A 105 -0.49 12.59 -2.17
C TYR A 105 0.89 13.19 -1.89
N PRO A 106 1.88 12.95 -2.79
CA PRO A 106 3.21 13.52 -2.63
C PRO A 106 3.17 15.05 -2.67
N SER A 107 4.03 15.68 -1.87
CA SER A 107 4.21 17.13 -1.85
C SER A 107 5.02 17.65 -3.05
N GLN A 108 5.72 16.73 -3.72
CA GLN A 108 6.55 16.99 -4.89
C GLN A 108 5.89 16.43 -6.16
N PRO A 109 6.26 16.93 -7.36
CA PRO A 109 5.86 16.31 -8.63
C PRO A 109 6.13 14.80 -8.69
N PHE A 110 5.41 14.07 -9.55
CA PHE A 110 5.46 12.60 -9.57
C PHE A 110 6.88 12.05 -9.72
N GLU A 111 7.71 12.71 -10.51
CA GLU A 111 9.02 12.21 -10.94
C GLU A 111 10.19 12.63 -10.03
N THR A 112 9.96 13.56 -9.10
CA THR A 112 11.02 14.05 -8.22
C THR A 112 11.33 13.04 -7.12
N ASP A 113 12.59 12.63 -6.98
CA ASP A 113 13.04 11.72 -5.92
C ASP A 113 12.24 10.41 -5.78
N LEU A 114 11.75 9.87 -6.91
CA LEU A 114 11.12 8.57 -6.98
C LEU A 114 12.09 7.53 -7.56
N PHE A 115 12.30 6.42 -6.86
CA PHE A 115 13.29 5.40 -7.22
C PHE A 115 12.67 4.01 -7.28
N GLN A 116 13.20 3.18 -8.17
CA GLN A 116 12.89 1.76 -8.29
C GLN A 116 14.12 0.92 -7.93
N TYR A 117 13.85 -0.23 -7.31
CA TYR A 117 14.87 -1.11 -6.75
C TYR A 117 14.76 -2.49 -7.38
N THR A 118 15.78 -2.91 -8.15
CA THR A 118 15.73 -4.19 -8.87
C THR A 118 17.11 -4.76 -9.16
N LEU A 119 17.20 -6.09 -9.24
CA LEU A 119 18.33 -6.81 -9.83
C LEU A 119 18.11 -7.13 -11.32
N MET A 120 16.89 -6.95 -11.82
CA MET A 120 16.50 -7.23 -13.20
C MET A 120 15.82 -5.97 -13.79
N PRO A 121 16.55 -5.15 -14.57
CA PRO A 121 16.04 -3.90 -15.14
C PRO A 121 15.14 -4.20 -16.35
N SER A 122 13.93 -4.68 -16.05
CA SER A 122 12.93 -5.03 -17.04
C SER A 122 11.55 -4.52 -16.64
N HIS A 123 10.86 -3.96 -17.63
CA HIS A 123 9.42 -3.73 -17.59
C HIS A 123 8.67 -5.03 -17.89
N MET A 124 7.35 -5.04 -17.70
CA MET A 124 6.51 -6.23 -17.94
C MET A 124 6.66 -6.86 -19.34
N ARG A 125 6.99 -6.05 -20.36
CA ARG A 125 7.04 -6.49 -21.77
C ARG A 125 8.36 -6.17 -22.47
N THR A 126 9.26 -5.41 -21.84
CA THR A 126 10.49 -4.90 -22.48
C THR A 126 11.59 -4.78 -21.42
N PHE A 127 12.85 -4.77 -21.84
CA PHE A 127 13.94 -4.33 -20.97
C PHE A 127 13.90 -2.81 -20.77
N PHE A 128 14.66 -2.32 -19.78
CA PHE A 128 14.90 -0.88 -19.61
C PHE A 128 15.72 -0.33 -20.79
N GLU A 129 15.47 0.93 -21.12
CA GLU A 129 16.28 1.66 -22.10
C GLU A 129 17.55 2.23 -21.44
N ALA A 130 18.58 2.54 -22.24
CA ALA A 130 19.83 3.09 -21.72
C ALA A 130 19.64 4.37 -20.90
N SER A 131 18.69 5.23 -21.30
CA SER A 131 18.34 6.45 -20.57
C SER A 131 17.74 6.17 -19.19
N GLU A 132 17.02 5.05 -19.01
CA GLU A 132 16.45 4.63 -17.72
C GLU A 132 17.52 4.07 -16.77
N MET A 133 18.70 3.74 -17.29
CA MET A 133 19.86 3.30 -16.50
C MET A 133 20.74 4.48 -16.04
N GLU A 134 20.53 5.69 -16.57
CA GLU A 134 21.27 6.88 -16.16
C GLU A 134 20.98 7.21 -14.69
N GLY A 135 22.04 7.43 -13.89
CA GLY A 135 21.92 7.68 -12.46
C GLY A 135 21.65 6.43 -11.62
N ALA A 136 21.71 5.23 -12.21
CA ALA A 136 21.66 3.98 -11.46
C ALA A 136 22.85 3.90 -10.49
N THR A 137 22.55 3.52 -9.26
CA THR A 137 23.53 3.23 -8.21
C THR A 137 23.31 1.82 -7.69
N LEU A 138 24.36 1.17 -7.20
CA LEU A 138 24.22 -0.12 -6.53
C LEU A 138 24.15 0.13 -5.02
N LEU A 139 23.10 -0.39 -4.40
CA LEU A 139 23.00 -0.45 -2.95
C LEU A 139 23.45 -1.82 -2.47
N ASP A 140 24.22 -1.85 -1.38
CA ASP A 140 24.71 -3.10 -0.79
C ASP A 140 23.56 -3.98 -0.29
N THR A 141 22.56 -3.38 0.34
CA THR A 141 21.34 -4.07 0.77
C THR A 141 20.24 -3.04 1.10
N LEU A 142 18.99 -3.50 1.00
CA LEU A 142 17.85 -2.96 1.73
C LEU A 142 17.33 -4.02 2.71
N ALA A 143 16.60 -3.57 3.73
CA ALA A 143 15.80 -4.36 4.65
C ALA A 143 15.28 -5.70 4.09
N PHE A 144 14.54 -5.60 3.00
CA PHE A 144 13.79 -6.70 2.38
C PHE A 144 14.60 -7.51 1.35
N THR A 145 15.87 -7.17 1.13
CA THR A 145 16.71 -7.79 0.09
C THR A 145 17.63 -8.89 0.61
N ARG A 146 17.58 -9.24 1.90
CA ARG A 146 18.35 -10.34 2.51
C ARG A 146 19.86 -10.27 2.25
N GLY A 147 20.42 -9.06 2.22
CA GLY A 147 21.85 -8.84 1.96
C GLY A 147 22.27 -8.94 0.49
N TYR A 148 21.31 -9.17 -0.42
CA TYR A 148 21.60 -9.10 -1.85
C TYR A 148 21.64 -7.63 -2.30
N PRO A 149 22.67 -7.22 -3.06
CA PRO A 149 22.71 -5.87 -3.58
C PRO A 149 21.58 -5.66 -4.60
N VAL A 150 21.12 -4.41 -4.72
CA VAL A 150 20.09 -4.04 -5.69
C VAL A 150 20.47 -2.75 -6.39
N MET A 151 20.08 -2.62 -7.66
CA MET A 151 20.21 -1.33 -8.33
C MET A 151 19.10 -0.40 -7.84
N ARG A 152 19.47 0.81 -7.47
CA ARG A 152 18.58 1.95 -7.24
C ARG A 152 18.59 2.82 -8.48
N LEU A 153 17.46 2.92 -9.18
CA LEU A 153 17.33 3.70 -10.41
C LEU A 153 16.29 4.82 -10.24
N PRO A 154 16.58 6.05 -10.67
CA PRO A 154 15.59 7.12 -10.69
C PRO A 154 14.48 6.79 -11.70
N VAL A 155 13.23 7.00 -11.30
CA VAL A 155 12.07 6.88 -12.20
C VAL A 155 12.03 8.11 -13.09
N ARG A 156 12.10 7.90 -14.40
CA ARG A 156 12.17 9.00 -15.36
C ARG A 156 10.80 9.40 -15.90
N ALA A 157 10.58 10.71 -16.02
CA ALA A 157 9.39 11.28 -16.66
C ALA A 157 9.27 10.84 -18.13
N ASP A 158 10.38 10.87 -18.85
CA ASP A 158 10.45 10.55 -20.27
C ASP A 158 10.49 9.03 -20.55
N GLY A 159 10.67 8.21 -19.52
CA GLY A 159 10.74 6.75 -19.61
C GLY A 159 9.49 6.16 -20.28
N LYS A 160 9.69 5.30 -21.29
CA LYS A 160 8.57 4.77 -22.07
C LYS A 160 7.57 4.01 -21.23
N ALA A 161 8.01 3.30 -20.20
CA ALA A 161 7.15 2.49 -19.36
C ALA A 161 6.59 3.23 -18.13
N ASN A 162 6.83 4.54 -18.02
CA ASN A 162 6.26 5.35 -16.95
C ASN A 162 4.72 5.40 -17.09
N MET A 163 4.05 4.67 -16.19
CA MET A 163 2.60 4.48 -16.25
C MET A 163 1.82 5.71 -15.85
N THR A 164 2.33 6.54 -14.95
CA THR A 164 1.68 7.81 -14.55
C THR A 164 1.77 8.87 -15.63
N ARG A 165 2.82 8.87 -16.47
CA ARG A 165 2.83 9.68 -17.69
C ARG A 165 1.77 9.20 -18.70
N ARG A 166 1.68 7.89 -18.93
CA ARG A 166 0.71 7.31 -19.89
C ARG A 166 -0.73 7.48 -19.41
N TYR A 167 -0.93 7.44 -18.10
CA TYR A 167 -2.23 7.48 -17.45
C TYR A 167 -2.16 8.45 -16.26
N PRO A 168 -2.29 9.77 -16.50
CA PRO A 168 -2.20 10.75 -15.44
C PRO A 168 -3.30 10.52 -14.41
N LEU A 169 -2.92 10.70 -13.14
CA LEU A 169 -3.79 10.62 -11.99
C LEU A 169 -4.82 11.75 -12.04
N LEU A 170 -6.07 11.42 -11.74
CA LEU A 170 -7.17 12.37 -11.66
C LEU A 170 -7.34 12.81 -10.21
N GLU A 171 -7.60 14.10 -9.98
CA GLU A 171 -7.86 14.65 -8.65
C GLU A 171 -6.80 14.25 -7.60
N ALA A 172 -5.52 14.41 -7.96
CA ALA A 172 -4.38 14.07 -7.12
C ALA A 172 -4.21 15.03 -5.93
N GLN A 173 -5.17 15.01 -5.00
CA GLN A 173 -5.22 15.87 -3.83
C GLN A 173 -5.35 15.03 -2.57
N THR A 174 -4.65 15.46 -1.52
CA THR A 174 -4.76 14.83 -0.21
C THR A 174 -6.18 14.97 0.33
N ALA A 175 -6.77 13.87 0.79
CA ALA A 175 -8.15 13.84 1.25
C ALA A 175 -8.36 12.81 2.35
N LEU A 176 -9.27 13.11 3.28
CA LEU A 176 -9.63 12.27 4.43
C LEU A 176 -11.14 12.05 4.44
N TYR A 177 -11.61 10.84 4.70
CA TYR A 177 -13.04 10.52 4.73
C TYR A 177 -13.39 9.69 5.98
N ASP A 178 -14.57 9.91 6.57
CA ASP A 178 -15.17 9.06 7.61
C ASP A 178 -16.12 8.06 6.92
N LEU A 179 -15.70 6.81 6.76
CA LEU A 179 -16.45 5.76 6.07
C LEU A 179 -17.76 5.38 6.76
N HIS A 180 -17.93 5.67 8.05
CA HIS A 180 -19.18 5.42 8.74
C HIS A 180 -20.25 6.45 8.38
N LYS A 181 -19.84 7.71 8.22
CA LYS A 181 -20.75 8.82 7.87
C LYS A 181 -20.88 9.01 6.37
N ASP A 182 -19.83 8.69 5.63
CA ASP A 182 -19.69 8.89 4.19
C ASP A 182 -19.04 7.64 3.55
N PRO A 183 -19.76 6.51 3.50
CA PRO A 183 -19.25 5.26 2.91
C PRO A 183 -18.92 5.38 1.43
N GLN A 184 -19.44 6.42 0.76
CA GLN A 184 -19.22 6.71 -0.66
C GLN A 184 -18.06 7.68 -0.90
N GLN A 185 -17.44 8.22 0.16
CA GLN A 185 -16.26 9.10 0.07
C GLN A 185 -16.50 10.32 -0.84
N ARG A 186 -17.62 11.02 -0.62
CA ARG A 186 -18.03 12.22 -1.35
C ARG A 186 -17.68 13.52 -0.63
N HIS A 187 -17.51 13.47 0.68
CA HIS A 187 -17.41 14.63 1.55
C HIS A 187 -16.16 14.52 2.41
N PRO A 188 -15.02 15.08 1.95
CA PRO A 188 -13.79 15.02 2.72
C PRO A 188 -13.94 15.77 4.05
N VAL A 189 -13.29 15.22 5.08
CA VAL A 189 -13.21 15.77 6.43
C VAL A 189 -12.04 16.76 6.47
N ASN A 190 -12.31 17.98 6.94
CA ASN A 190 -11.28 18.97 7.23
C ASN A 190 -11.10 19.09 8.75
N ASP A 191 -10.19 18.28 9.29
CA ASP A 191 -9.82 18.27 10.70
C ASP A 191 -8.29 18.08 10.80
N PRO A 192 -7.52 19.16 11.07
CA PRO A 192 -6.06 19.09 11.12
C PRO A 192 -5.52 18.13 12.18
N ALA A 193 -6.23 17.95 13.30
CA ALA A 193 -5.79 17.05 14.37
C ALA A 193 -5.94 15.59 13.93
N LEU A 194 -7.08 15.27 13.31
CA LEU A 194 -7.32 13.94 12.75
C LEU A 194 -6.39 13.66 11.56
N GLU A 195 -6.15 14.65 10.68
CA GLU A 195 -5.19 14.51 9.59
C GLU A 195 -3.79 14.18 10.13
N GLN A 196 -3.32 14.87 11.18
CA GLN A 196 -2.03 14.57 11.79
C GLN A 196 -1.99 13.13 12.35
N GLN A 197 -3.06 12.65 12.98
CA GLN A 197 -3.14 11.25 13.43
C GLN A 197 -2.99 10.26 12.28
N MET A 198 -3.63 10.53 11.13
CA MET A 198 -3.49 9.67 9.94
C MET A 198 -2.07 9.71 9.37
N ARG A 199 -1.44 10.89 9.34
CA ARG A 199 -0.04 11.05 8.92
C ARG A 199 0.91 10.27 9.83
N ASP A 200 0.68 10.29 11.14
CA ASP A 200 1.49 9.54 12.11
C ASP A 200 1.33 8.03 11.91
N ALA A 201 0.10 7.55 11.67
CA ALA A 201 -0.17 6.15 11.38
C ALA A 201 0.48 5.67 10.06
N VAL A 202 0.35 6.46 8.98
CA VAL A 202 1.07 6.22 7.71
C VAL A 202 2.57 6.13 7.96
N THR A 203 3.12 7.07 8.71
CA THR A 203 4.55 7.14 9.01
C THR A 203 5.03 5.91 9.79
N ALA A 204 4.26 5.48 10.80
CA ALA A 204 4.56 4.27 11.56
C ALA A 204 4.56 3.01 10.67
N LEU A 205 3.56 2.88 9.78
CA LEU A 205 3.48 1.76 8.83
C LEU A 205 4.61 1.78 7.79
N LEU A 206 5.00 2.95 7.29
CA LEU A 206 6.15 3.07 6.39
C LEU A 206 7.45 2.64 7.08
N ARG A 207 7.67 3.01 8.34
CA ARG A 207 8.84 2.55 9.12
C ARG A 207 8.79 1.05 9.37
N ALA A 208 7.64 0.51 9.75
CA ALA A 208 7.45 -0.93 9.96
C ALA A 208 7.66 -1.76 8.69
N ASN A 209 7.49 -1.16 7.50
CA ASN A 209 7.80 -1.78 6.21
C ASN A 209 9.17 -1.35 5.66
N GLU A 210 9.99 -0.70 6.48
CA GLU A 210 11.36 -0.29 6.17
C GLU A 210 11.45 0.51 4.85
N ALA A 211 10.49 1.42 4.66
CA ALA A 211 10.44 2.30 3.50
C ALA A 211 11.70 3.18 3.41
N PRO A 212 12.25 3.44 2.21
CA PRO A 212 13.41 4.32 2.04
C PRO A 212 13.14 5.76 2.52
N ALA A 213 14.17 6.44 3.03
CA ALA A 213 14.08 7.79 3.61
C ALA A 213 13.48 8.83 2.64
N GLU A 214 13.77 8.72 1.34
CA GLU A 214 13.21 9.61 0.32
C GLU A 214 11.67 9.57 0.25
N ILE A 215 11.04 8.46 0.63
CA ILE A 215 9.58 8.35 0.67
C ILE A 215 9.03 9.28 1.76
N PHE A 216 9.66 9.37 2.93
CA PHE A 216 9.18 10.28 3.97
C PHE A 216 9.24 11.75 3.50
N ALA A 217 10.38 12.16 2.95
CA ALA A 217 10.57 13.51 2.41
C ALA A 217 9.58 13.84 1.29
N ARG A 218 9.37 12.91 0.36
CA ARG A 218 8.47 13.07 -0.79
C ARG A 218 7.02 13.37 -0.39
N TYR A 219 6.53 12.75 0.69
CA TYR A 219 5.16 12.94 1.19
C TYR A 219 5.05 13.96 2.34
N GLY A 220 6.14 14.67 2.63
CA GLY A 220 6.17 15.67 3.72
C GLY A 220 5.96 15.05 5.10
N LEU A 221 6.42 13.82 5.29
CA LEU A 221 6.36 13.10 6.57
C LEU A 221 7.69 13.29 7.29
N GLN A 222 7.64 13.47 8.60
CA GLN A 222 8.84 13.51 9.41
C GLN A 222 9.36 12.09 9.60
N GLU A 223 10.58 11.85 9.14
CA GLU A 223 11.36 10.71 9.61
C GLU A 223 11.71 11.00 11.07
N ALA A 224 10.88 10.55 12.01
CA ALA A 224 11.24 10.59 13.42
C ALA A 224 12.48 9.71 13.57
N VAL A 225 13.58 10.36 13.95
CA VAL A 225 14.84 9.71 14.30
C VAL A 225 14.50 8.63 15.33
N PRO A 226 14.81 7.35 15.07
CA PRO A 226 14.67 6.32 16.09
C PRO A 226 15.46 6.76 17.33
N ALA A 227 14.81 6.75 18.49
CA ALA A 227 15.46 6.96 19.78
C ALA A 227 16.41 5.80 20.09
#